data_AF-A0A534QWT4-F1
#
_entry.id   AF-A0A534QWT4-F1
#
_cell.length_a   1.000
_cell.length_b   1.000
_cell.length_c   1.000
_cell.angle_alpha   90.00
_cell.angle_beta   90.00
_cell.angle_gamma   90.00
#
_symmetry.space_group_name_H-M   'P 1'
#
loop_
_entity.id
_entity.type
_entity.pdbx_description
1 polymer ?
#
loop_
_entity_poly.entity_id
_entity_poly.type
_entity_poly.pdbx_seq_one_letter_code
_entity_poly.pdbx_strand_id
1 'polypeptide(L)'
;MIPDVLHLGPIPIHIFGIFLALAFLAASAAASREFARKGYDPALGSSAVVWAAVGGIVGARLWLVLDAWPEFVRAPADFLWNGGGFVFYGGLAGGALAVTVFFRRAGIPWLR
;
A
#
# COMPACT_ATOMS: atom_id res chain seq x y z
N MET A 1 -1.08 18.99 -21.90
CA MET A 1 -0.55 17.92 -21.03
C MET A 1 -0.30 18.53 -19.66
N ILE A 2 -0.87 17.97 -18.60
CA ILE A 2 -0.63 18.44 -17.23
C ILE A 2 0.78 17.94 -16.85
N PRO A 3 1.64 18.77 -16.24
CA PRO A 3 2.98 18.32 -15.84
C PRO A 3 2.90 17.20 -14.79
N ASP A 4 3.60 16.10 -14.99
CA ASP A 4 3.56 14.92 -14.10
C ASP A 4 4.23 15.17 -12.73
N VAL A 5 5.03 16.24 -12.65
CA VAL A 5 5.82 16.63 -11.47
C VAL A 5 5.64 18.11 -11.18
N LEU A 6 5.14 18.41 -9.98
CA LEU A 6 5.16 19.74 -9.40
C LEU A 6 6.47 19.92 -8.62
N HIS A 7 7.18 21.02 -8.81
CA HIS A 7 8.41 21.28 -8.08
C HIS A 7 8.14 22.22 -6.90
N LEU A 8 8.39 21.76 -5.67
CA LEU A 8 8.39 22.61 -4.49
C LEU A 8 9.84 22.92 -4.13
N GLY A 9 10.40 23.95 -4.78
CA GLY A 9 11.84 24.22 -4.72
C GLY A 9 12.64 23.04 -5.29
N PRO A 10 13.62 22.47 -4.56
CA PRO A 10 14.43 21.34 -5.05
C PRO A 10 13.73 19.98 -4.96
N ILE A 11 12.51 19.91 -4.38
CA ILE A 11 11.82 18.63 -4.13
C ILE A 11 10.81 18.38 -5.26
N PRO A 12 10.99 17.31 -6.07
CA PRO A 12 9.99 16.90 -7.05
C PRO A 12 8.81 16.22 -6.34
N ILE A 13 7.61 16.75 -6.55
CA ILE A 13 6.35 16.18 -6.08
C ILE A 13 5.61 15.60 -7.27
N HIS A 14 5.58 14.28 -7.35
CA HIS A 14 4.82 13.58 -8.39
C HIS A 14 3.32 13.73 -8.15
N ILE A 15 2.58 14.14 -9.19
CA ILE A 15 1.11 14.25 -9.12
C ILE A 15 0.47 12.91 -8.74
N PHE A 16 1.04 11.80 -9.23
CA PHE A 16 0.65 10.45 -8.84
C PHE A 16 0.68 10.25 -7.31
N GLY A 17 1.73 10.73 -6.64
CA GLY A 17 1.87 10.63 -5.19
C GLY A 17 0.79 11.42 -4.43
N ILE A 18 0.39 12.59 -4.96
CA ILE A 18 -0.69 13.39 -4.40
C ILE A 18 -2.02 12.62 -4.50
N PHE A 19 -2.35 12.11 -5.68
CA PHE A 19 -3.57 11.32 -5.87
C PHE A 19 -3.57 10.02 -5.06
N LEU A 20 -2.41 9.38 -4.92
CA LEU A 20 -2.26 8.20 -4.09
C LEU A 20 -2.51 8.53 -2.61
N ALA A 21 -1.97 9.64 -2.09
CA ALA A 21 -2.25 10.10 -0.73
C ALA A 21 -3.74 10.41 -0.53
N LEU A 22 -4.37 11.10 -1.49
CA LEU A 22 -5.81 11.36 -1.45
C LEU A 22 -6.63 10.07 -1.48
N ALA A 23 -6.22 9.06 -2.26
CA ALA A 23 -6.86 7.76 -2.30
C ALA A 23 -6.78 7.06 -0.93
N PHE A 24 -5.63 7.10 -0.26
CA PHE A 24 -5.50 6.56 1.10
C PHE A 24 -6.38 7.28 2.12
N LEU A 25 -6.45 8.61 2.05
CA LEU A 25 -7.33 9.40 2.93
C LEU A 25 -8.81 9.09 2.69
N ALA A 26 -9.23 9.02 1.42
CA ALA A 26 -10.59 8.66 1.05
C ALA A 26 -10.94 7.23 1.48
N ALA A 27 -10.04 6.27 1.26
CA ALA A 27 -10.22 4.88 1.69
C ALA A 27 -10.30 4.78 3.21
N SER A 28 -9.45 5.50 3.96
CA SER A 28 -9.47 5.53 5.42
C SER A 28 -10.78 6.11 5.95
N ALA A 29 -11.26 7.22 5.37
CA ALA A 29 -12.54 7.82 5.74
C ALA A 29 -13.71 6.87 5.42
N ALA A 30 -13.72 6.24 4.25
CA ALA A 30 -14.76 5.31 3.84
C ALA A 30 -14.78 4.05 4.73
N ALA A 31 -13.61 3.44 4.98
CA ALA A 31 -13.48 2.26 5.83
C ALA A 31 -13.89 2.58 7.28
N SER A 32 -13.44 3.70 7.84
CA SER A 32 -13.80 4.10 9.21
C SER A 32 -15.31 4.32 9.35
N ARG A 33 -15.95 4.97 8.36
CA ARG A 33 -17.41 5.15 8.33
C ARG A 33 -18.16 3.83 8.23
N GLU A 34 -17.68 2.90 7.42
CA GLU A 34 -18.29 1.59 7.27
C GLU A 34 -18.16 0.73 8.54
N PHE A 35 -17.02 0.82 9.22
CA PHE A 35 -16.81 0.17 10.51
C PHE A 35 -17.76 0.75 11.57
N ALA A 36 -17.87 2.08 11.64
CA ALA A 36 -18.85 2.75 12.51
C ALA A 36 -20.29 2.28 12.23
N ARG A 37 -20.67 2.21 10.95
CA ARG A 37 -22.00 1.74 10.51
C ARG A 37 -22.29 0.30 10.94
N LYS A 38 -21.26 -0.54 11.02
CA LYS A 38 -21.33 -1.94 11.44
C LYS A 38 -21.19 -2.14 12.96
N GLY A 39 -21.07 -1.07 13.74
CA GLY A 39 -20.94 -1.10 15.19
C GLY A 39 -19.53 -1.46 15.69
N TYR A 40 -18.52 -1.37 14.82
CA TYR A 40 -17.12 -1.51 15.21
C TYR A 40 -16.48 -0.16 15.50
N ASP A 41 -15.35 -0.19 16.21
CA ASP A 41 -14.50 0.99 16.38
C ASP A 41 -14.03 1.52 15.00
N PRO A 42 -14.34 2.79 14.65
CA PRO A 42 -13.89 3.40 13.40
C PRO A 42 -12.36 3.36 13.21
N ALA A 43 -11.59 3.37 14.30
CA ALA A 43 -10.13 3.31 14.26
C ALA A 43 -9.61 2.00 13.64
N LEU A 44 -10.38 0.92 13.70
CA LEU A 44 -10.04 -0.35 13.04
C LEU A 44 -10.12 -0.22 11.51
N GLY A 45 -11.04 0.59 10.99
CA GLY A 45 -11.18 0.85 9.56
C GLY A 45 -9.98 1.60 9.00
N SER A 46 -9.56 2.68 9.64
CA SER A 46 -8.34 3.41 9.26
C SER A 46 -7.07 2.58 9.44
N SER A 47 -6.99 1.80 10.53
CA SER A 47 -5.89 0.86 10.76
C SER A 47 -5.79 -0.17 9.65
N ALA A 48 -6.90 -0.72 9.18
CA ALA A 48 -6.91 -1.67 8.06
C ALA A 48 -6.29 -1.07 6.79
N VAL A 49 -6.55 0.20 6.50
CA VAL A 49 -5.96 0.91 5.36
C VAL A 49 -4.44 1.08 5.53
N VAL A 50 -3.96 1.36 6.75
CA VAL A 50 -2.52 1.40 7.03
C VAL A 50 -1.87 0.03 6.84
N TRP A 51 -2.50 -1.03 7.35
CA TRP A 51 -2.04 -2.41 7.13
C TRP A 51 -2.02 -2.77 5.64
N ALA A 52 -3.02 -2.35 4.87
CA ALA A 52 -3.06 -2.53 3.42
C ALA A 52 -1.91 -1.79 2.72
N ALA A 53 -1.60 -0.56 3.13
CA ALA A 53 -0.51 0.23 2.57
C ALA A 53 0.85 -0.43 2.81
N VAL A 54 1.12 -0.81 4.07
CA VAL A 54 2.38 -1.48 4.45
C VAL A 54 2.52 -2.81 3.74
N GLY A 55 1.47 -3.65 3.79
CA GLY A 55 1.44 -4.94 3.10
C GLY A 55 1.60 -4.81 1.60
N GLY A 56 1.01 -3.78 0.99
CA GLY A 56 1.10 -3.52 -0.44
C GLY A 56 2.49 -3.06 -0.87
N ILE A 57 3.14 -2.17 -0.12
CA ILE A 57 4.53 -1.77 -0.40
C ILE A 57 5.45 -2.99 -0.31
N VAL A 58 5.34 -3.79 0.75
CA VAL A 58 6.15 -5.00 0.93
C VAL A 58 5.87 -6.01 -0.17
N GLY A 59 4.60 -6.31 -0.45
CA GLY A 59 4.22 -7.29 -1.48
C GLY A 59 4.64 -6.88 -2.88
N ALA A 60 4.52 -5.59 -3.23
CA ALA A 60 4.96 -5.07 -4.52
C ALA A 60 6.46 -5.23 -4.74
N ARG A 61 7.25 -5.09 -3.66
CA ARG A 61 8.71 -5.26 -3.68
C ARG A 61 9.13 -6.71 -3.71
N LEU A 62 8.46 -7.57 -2.93
CA LEU A 62 8.69 -9.01 -3.00
C LEU A 62 8.39 -9.55 -4.40
N TRP A 63 7.30 -9.10 -5.03
CA TRP A 63 6.97 -9.52 -6.38
C TRP A 63 8.00 -9.06 -7.41
N LEU A 64 8.53 -7.84 -7.29
CA LEU A 64 9.62 -7.37 -8.15
C LEU A 64 10.85 -8.30 -8.06
N VAL A 65 11.21 -8.72 -6.84
CA VAL A 65 12.33 -9.65 -6.60
C VAL A 65 12.07 -11.02 -7.23
N LEU A 66 10.82 -11.50 -7.19
CA LEU A 66 10.44 -12.76 -7.83
C LEU A 66 10.48 -12.68 -9.35
N ASP A 67 10.06 -11.56 -9.91
CA ASP A 67 10.01 -11.34 -11.37
C ASP A 67 11.43 -11.21 -11.97
N ALA A 68 12.33 -10.56 -11.24
CA ALA A 68 13.74 -10.37 -11.61
C ALA A 68 14.70 -11.25 -10.79
N TRP A 69 14.30 -12.50 -10.51
CA TRP A 69 15.06 -13.39 -9.62
C TRP A 69 16.53 -13.61 -10.04
N PRO A 70 16.85 -13.87 -11.33
CA PRO A 70 18.24 -14.02 -11.76
C PRO A 70 19.10 -12.78 -11.52
N GLU A 71 18.54 -11.60 -11.75
CA GLU A 71 19.18 -10.30 -11.56
C GLU A 71 19.36 -9.99 -10.08
N PHE A 72 18.34 -10.29 -9.27
CA PHE A 72 18.37 -10.13 -7.82
C PHE A 72 19.48 -10.96 -7.18
N VAL A 73 19.66 -12.24 -7.57
CA VAL A 73 20.71 -13.11 -7.02
C VAL A 73 22.11 -12.58 -7.37
N ARG A 74 22.28 -11.92 -8.52
CA ARG A 74 23.56 -11.33 -8.94
C ARG A 74 23.91 -10.07 -8.15
N ALA A 75 22.93 -9.24 -7.81
CA ALA A 75 23.15 -7.96 -7.13
C ALA A 75 21.99 -7.61 -6.18
N PRO A 76 21.86 -8.29 -5.02
CA PRO A 76 20.71 -8.11 -4.13
C PRO A 76 20.69 -6.74 -3.46
N ALA A 77 21.85 -6.13 -3.23
CA ALA A 77 21.96 -4.79 -2.67
C ALA A 77 21.33 -3.74 -3.59
N ASP A 78 21.54 -3.83 -4.90
CA ASP A 78 21.01 -2.87 -5.87
C ASP A 78 19.49 -2.87 -5.86
N PHE A 79 18.87 -4.05 -5.70
CA PHE A 79 17.42 -4.14 -5.57
C PHE A 79 16.92 -3.50 -4.30
N LEU A 80 17.63 -3.57 -3.17
CA LEU A 80 17.22 -2.94 -1.91
C LEU A 80 17.40 -1.42 -1.90
N TRP A 81 18.48 -0.93 -2.52
CA TRP A 81 18.84 0.50 -2.54
C TRP A 81 18.19 1.28 -3.68
N ASN A 82 17.82 0.63 -4.79
CA ASN A 82 17.03 1.26 -5.83
C ASN A 82 15.61 1.50 -5.30
N GLY A 83 15.30 2.76 -4.98
CA GLY A 83 13.99 3.23 -4.53
C GLY A 83 12.88 3.17 -5.61
N GLY A 84 13.18 2.61 -6.79
CA GLY A 84 12.25 2.43 -7.89
C GLY A 84 11.77 0.99 -8.06
N GLY A 85 10.62 0.82 -8.69
CA GLY A 85 10.05 -0.49 -9.04
C GLY A 85 9.08 -1.02 -7.99
N PHE A 86 7.81 -1.07 -8.37
CA PHE A 86 6.73 -1.68 -7.62
C PHE A 86 5.83 -2.43 -8.59
N VAL A 87 5.56 -3.71 -8.31
CA VAL A 87 4.64 -4.49 -9.14
C VAL A 87 3.25 -4.44 -8.52
N PHE A 88 2.27 -3.97 -9.31
CA PHE A 88 0.89 -3.79 -8.87
C PHE A 88 0.29 -5.08 -8.29
N TYR A 89 0.49 -6.22 -8.96
CA TYR A 89 -0.03 -7.51 -8.51
C TYR A 89 0.50 -7.91 -7.13
N GLY A 90 1.81 -7.71 -6.91
CA GLY A 90 2.43 -7.92 -5.60
C GLY A 90 1.84 -7.02 -4.54
N GLY A 91 1.57 -5.75 -4.87
CA GLY A 91 0.98 -4.80 -3.93
C GLY A 91 -0.47 -5.14 -3.58
N LEU A 92 -1.27 -5.54 -4.57
CA LEU A 92 -2.64 -5.97 -4.33
C LEU A 92 -2.68 -7.21 -3.43
N ALA A 93 -1.89 -8.24 -3.76
CA ALA A 93 -1.84 -9.48 -3.00
C ALA A 93 -1.29 -9.27 -1.57
N GLY A 94 -0.20 -8.51 -1.44
CA GLY A 94 0.42 -8.20 -0.15
C GLY A 94 -0.48 -7.34 0.75
N GLY A 95 -1.16 -6.35 0.18
CA GLY A 95 -2.13 -5.51 0.89
C GLY A 95 -3.32 -6.33 1.39
N ALA A 96 -3.93 -7.15 0.52
CA ALA A 96 -5.03 -8.03 0.89
C ALA A 96 -4.63 -9.02 2.00
N LEU A 97 -3.45 -9.62 1.89
CA LEU A 97 -2.91 -10.53 2.91
C LEU A 97 -2.69 -9.81 4.26
N ALA A 98 -2.13 -8.62 4.25
CA ALA A 98 -1.88 -7.84 5.47
C ALA A 98 -3.17 -7.45 6.19
N VAL A 99 -4.17 -6.97 5.45
CA VAL A 99 -5.53 -6.75 6.00
C VAL A 99 -6.10 -8.06 6.52
N THR A 100 -5.81 -9.19 5.84
CA THR A 100 -6.33 -10.49 6.25
C THR A 100 -5.82 -10.91 7.61
N VAL A 101 -4.52 -10.77 7.80
CA VAL A 101 -3.86 -11.03 9.08
C VAL A 101 -4.36 -10.06 10.16
N PHE A 102 -4.52 -8.78 9.83
CA PHE A 102 -5.02 -7.78 10.77
C PHE A 102 -6.44 -8.11 11.27
N PHE A 103 -7.38 -8.39 10.37
CA PHE A 103 -8.75 -8.75 10.76
C PHE A 103 -8.80 -10.02 11.60
N ARG A 104 -8.01 -11.04 11.26
CA ARG A 104 -7.91 -12.26 12.09
C ARG A 104 -7.39 -11.96 13.49
N ARG A 105 -6.39 -11.09 13.63
CA ARG A 105 -5.85 -10.67 14.94
C ARG A 105 -6.84 -9.82 15.75
N ALA A 106 -7.66 -9.02 15.06
CA ALA A 106 -8.67 -8.17 15.67
C ALA A 106 -10.01 -8.89 15.92
N GLY A 107 -10.13 -10.18 15.60
CA GLY A 107 -11.38 -10.95 15.77
C GLY A 107 -12.50 -10.55 14.82
N ILE A 108 -12.17 -9.93 13.68
CA ILE A 108 -13.13 -9.40 12.72
C ILE A 108 -13.34 -10.43 11.58
N PRO A 109 -14.58 -10.86 11.32
CA PRO A 109 -14.89 -11.71 10.17
C PRO A 109 -14.70 -10.95 8.86
N TRP A 110 -14.10 -11.62 7.87
CA TRP A 110 -13.85 -11.05 6.53
C TRP A 110 -15.10 -10.81 5.71
N LEU A 111 -16.02 -11.77 5.79
CA LEU A 111 -17.28 -11.79 5.07
C LEU A 111 -18.36 -11.88 6.15
N ARG A 112 -19.20 -10.85 6.24
CA ARG A 112 -20.46 -10.85 6.96
C ARG A 112 -21.57 -10.64 5.96
#